data_AF-A0A7S2AEW3-F1
#
_entry.id   AF-A0A7S2AEW3-F1
#
_cell.length_a   1.000
_cell.length_b   1.000
_cell.length_c   1.000
_cell.angle_alpha   90.00
_cell.angle_beta   90.00
_cell.angle_gamma   90.00
#
_symmetry.space_group_name_H-M   'P 1'
#
loop_
_entity.id
_entity.type
_entity.pdbx_description
1 polymer ?
#
loop_
_entity_poly.entity_id
_entity_poly.type
_entity_poly.pdbx_seq_one_letter_code
_entity_poly.pdbx_strand_id
1 'polypeptide(L)'
;MKQLAPGKYLYQANDPKMVSLDSAHMLVYQLIERAGNKGTWSRVLKDESKLPQHAITKITKELMHRRLIKEVKSIHAKNRKVFMLWDIEPSQEVSGGTWYKEGEFAATWVDSLRQQCQQFKEENNGKA
;
A
#
# COMPACT_ATOMS: atom_id res chain seq x y z
N MET A 1 -17.18 -1.01 3.23
CA MET A 1 -16.97 -1.87 2.04
C MET A 1 -16.96 -0.93 0.85
N LYS A 2 -15.83 -0.78 0.13
CA LYS A 2 -15.78 0.13 -1.02
C LYS A 2 -16.39 -0.58 -2.22
N GLN A 3 -17.62 -0.19 -2.53
CA GLN A 3 -18.38 -0.61 -3.70
C GLN A 3 -17.95 0.20 -4.92
N LEU A 4 -17.74 -0.47 -6.06
CA LEU A 4 -17.72 0.21 -7.36
C LEU A 4 -19.13 0.65 -7.77
N ALA A 5 -20.14 -0.08 -7.28
CA ALA A 5 -21.58 0.16 -7.37
C ALA A 5 -22.30 -0.64 -6.24
N PRO A 6 -23.54 -0.31 -5.83
CA PRO A 6 -24.28 -1.12 -4.87
C PRO A 6 -24.30 -2.60 -5.29
N GLY A 7 -23.70 -3.47 -4.46
CA GLY A 7 -23.56 -4.91 -4.70
C GLY A 7 -22.34 -5.38 -5.50
N LYS A 8 -21.45 -4.48 -5.93
CA LYS A 8 -20.30 -4.82 -6.80
C LYS A 8 -18.96 -4.60 -6.08
N TYR A 9 -18.33 -5.70 -5.68
CA TYR A 9 -16.97 -5.77 -5.14
C TYR A 9 -15.92 -5.68 -6.26
N LEU A 10 -14.69 -5.28 -5.93
CA LEU A 10 -13.61 -5.15 -6.92
C LEU A 10 -13.23 -6.52 -7.50
N TYR A 11 -13.31 -7.56 -6.66
CA TYR A 11 -13.16 -8.94 -7.07
C TYR A 11 -14.38 -9.76 -6.62
N GLN A 12 -15.01 -10.46 -7.57
CA GLN A 12 -16.13 -11.35 -7.29
C GLN A 12 -15.60 -12.78 -7.08
N ALA A 13 -16.34 -13.64 -6.36
CA ALA A 13 -15.96 -15.05 -6.16
C ALA A 13 -15.70 -15.83 -7.47
N ASN A 14 -16.18 -15.32 -8.62
CA ASN A 14 -15.97 -15.88 -9.95
C ASN A 14 -14.73 -15.34 -10.69
N ASP A 15 -13.91 -14.49 -10.06
CA ASP A 15 -12.67 -14.03 -10.69
C ASP A 15 -11.70 -15.23 -10.82
N PRO A 16 -11.17 -15.56 -12.01
CA PRO A 16 -10.28 -16.71 -12.18
C PRO A 16 -9.04 -16.67 -11.28
N LYS A 17 -8.67 -15.48 -10.79
CA LYS A 17 -7.61 -15.29 -9.80
C LYS A 17 -8.01 -15.72 -8.38
N MET A 18 -9.31 -15.76 -8.06
CA MET A 18 -9.88 -16.17 -6.77
C MET A 18 -10.31 -17.64 -6.70
N VAL A 19 -10.58 -18.28 -7.85
CA VAL A 19 -11.10 -19.66 -7.96
C VAL A 19 -10.19 -20.73 -7.32
N SER A 20 -8.92 -20.42 -7.05
CA SER A 20 -7.95 -21.34 -6.43
C SER A 20 -7.48 -20.92 -5.03
N LEU A 21 -8.21 -20.03 -4.36
CA LEU A 21 -7.90 -19.61 -3.00
C LEU A 21 -8.65 -20.49 -1.99
N ASP A 22 -7.91 -21.03 -1.02
CA ASP A 22 -8.51 -21.75 0.11
C ASP A 22 -9.34 -20.79 0.98
N SER A 23 -10.23 -21.34 1.80
CA SER A 23 -11.14 -20.56 2.65
C SER A 23 -10.41 -19.56 3.55
N ALA A 24 -9.24 -19.94 4.07
CA ALA A 24 -8.39 -19.06 4.88
C ALA A 24 -7.78 -17.91 4.05
N HIS A 25 -7.36 -18.18 2.81
CA HIS A 25 -6.85 -17.15 1.90
C HIS A 25 -7.94 -16.19 1.47
N MET A 26 -9.13 -16.68 1.16
CA MET A 26 -10.28 -15.84 0.84
C MET A 26 -10.64 -14.93 2.01
N LEU A 27 -10.64 -15.44 3.25
CA LEU A 27 -10.91 -14.63 4.44
C LEU A 27 -9.90 -13.49 4.58
N VAL A 28 -8.59 -13.80 4.55
CA VAL A 28 -7.54 -12.77 4.66
C VAL A 28 -7.64 -11.74 3.54
N TYR A 29 -7.91 -12.19 2.31
CA TYR A 29 -8.09 -11.31 1.17
C TYR A 29 -9.27 -10.35 1.36
N GLN A 30 -10.43 -10.85 1.81
CA GLN A 30 -11.62 -10.02 2.07
C GLN A 30 -11.38 -8.98 3.17
N LEU A 31 -10.61 -9.32 4.21
CA LEU A 31 -10.23 -8.37 5.25
C LEU A 31 -9.35 -7.23 4.70
N ILE A 32 -8.42 -7.56 3.81
CA ILE A 32 -7.56 -6.58 3.12
C ILE A 32 -8.39 -5.70 2.17
N GLU A 33 -9.29 -6.29 1.41
CA GLU A 33 -10.22 -5.57 0.53
C GLU A 33 -11.11 -4.60 1.33
N ARG A 34 -11.63 -5.04 2.47
CA ARG A 34 -12.44 -4.20 3.37
C ARG A 34 -11.67 -3.00 3.89
N ALA A 35 -10.37 -3.14 4.14
CA ALA A 35 -9.50 -2.07 4.60
C ALA A 35 -9.23 -1.01 3.50
N GLY A 36 -9.33 -1.39 2.23
CA GLY A 36 -9.26 -0.48 1.09
C GLY A 36 -7.97 0.34 1.06
N ASN A 37 -8.11 1.66 0.87
CA ASN A 37 -6.97 2.59 0.71
C ASN A 37 -6.20 2.88 2.02
N LYS A 38 -6.78 2.57 3.18
CA LYS A 38 -6.05 2.65 4.46
C LYS A 38 -5.13 1.45 4.67
N GLY A 39 -5.46 0.33 4.02
CA GLY A 39 -4.79 -0.95 4.17
C GLY A 39 -4.92 -1.54 5.59
N THR A 40 -4.39 -2.74 5.78
CA THR A 40 -4.41 -3.45 7.08
C THR A 40 -3.08 -4.10 7.37
N TRP A 41 -2.63 -4.02 8.61
CA TRP A 41 -1.43 -4.66 9.14
C TRP A 41 -1.70 -6.06 9.71
N SER A 42 -0.63 -6.87 9.81
CA SER A 42 -0.72 -8.27 10.26
C SER A 42 -1.43 -8.47 11.60
N ARG A 43 -1.33 -7.51 12.52
CA ARG A 43 -1.95 -7.62 13.85
C ARG A 43 -3.48 -7.60 13.77
N VAL A 44 -4.05 -6.65 13.02
CA VAL A 44 -5.51 -6.61 12.81
C VAL A 44 -5.97 -7.80 12.00
N LEU A 45 -5.21 -8.24 11.00
CA LEU A 45 -5.53 -9.48 10.28
C LEU A 45 -5.59 -10.68 11.24
N LYS A 46 -4.71 -10.76 12.23
CA LYS A 46 -4.73 -11.82 13.24
C LYS A 46 -5.98 -11.72 14.12
N ASP A 47 -6.27 -10.52 14.62
CA ASP A 47 -7.38 -10.30 15.54
C ASP A 47 -8.75 -10.53 14.84
N GLU A 48 -8.88 -10.17 13.56
CA GLU A 48 -10.11 -10.33 12.78
C GLU A 48 -10.27 -11.73 12.17
N SER A 49 -9.20 -12.33 11.63
CA SER A 49 -9.27 -13.66 11.01
C SER A 49 -9.24 -14.79 12.04
N LYS A 50 -8.79 -14.52 13.27
CA LYS A 50 -8.51 -15.52 14.32
C LYS A 50 -7.54 -16.61 13.89
N LEU A 51 -6.77 -16.38 12.82
CA LEU A 51 -5.76 -17.32 12.32
C LEU A 51 -4.44 -17.13 13.07
N PRO A 52 -3.63 -18.20 13.18
CA PRO A 52 -2.30 -18.08 13.78
C PRO A 52 -1.36 -17.27 12.88
N GLN A 53 -0.40 -16.56 13.50
CA GLN A 53 0.51 -15.63 12.81
C GLN A 53 1.29 -16.28 11.67
N HIS A 54 1.69 -17.55 11.81
CA HIS A 54 2.41 -18.29 10.78
C HIS A 54 1.55 -18.49 9.52
N ALA A 55 0.25 -18.79 9.69
CA ALA A 55 -0.68 -18.98 8.58
C ALA A 55 -0.90 -17.65 7.84
N ILE A 56 -1.11 -16.55 8.57
CA ILE A 56 -1.25 -15.21 7.98
C ILE A 56 -0.03 -14.85 7.16
N THR A 57 1.17 -15.11 7.67
CA THR A 57 2.43 -14.79 6.98
C THR A 57 2.59 -15.62 5.70
N LYS A 58 2.18 -16.89 5.72
CA LYS A 58 2.18 -17.77 4.54
C LYS A 58 1.16 -17.28 3.50
N ILE A 59 -0.08 -17.04 3.92
CA ILE A 59 -1.18 -16.57 3.09
C ILE A 59 -0.84 -15.24 2.42
N THR A 60 -0.35 -14.25 3.18
CA THR A 60 0.00 -12.94 2.59
C THR A 60 1.13 -13.06 1.59
N LYS A 61 2.15 -13.89 1.83
CA LYS A 61 3.21 -14.17 0.84
C LYS A 61 2.66 -14.79 -0.44
N GLU A 62 1.77 -15.77 -0.34
CA GLU A 62 1.17 -16.41 -1.51
C GLU A 62 0.27 -15.43 -2.29
N LEU A 63 -0.52 -14.61 -1.60
CA LEU A 63 -1.33 -13.56 -2.22
C LEU A 63 -0.47 -12.48 -2.90
N MET A 64 0.69 -12.14 -2.33
CA MET A 64 1.66 -11.23 -2.97
C MET A 64 2.30 -11.85 -4.20
N HIS A 65 2.68 -13.14 -4.15
CA HIS A 65 3.26 -13.84 -5.29
C HIS A 65 2.28 -13.87 -6.49
N ARG A 66 0.99 -14.03 -6.21
CA ARG A 66 -0.09 -13.98 -7.21
C ARG A 66 -0.46 -12.56 -7.64
N ARG A 67 0.22 -11.51 -7.13
CA ARG A 67 -0.07 -10.09 -7.39
C ARG A 67 -1.51 -9.68 -7.08
N LEU A 68 -2.08 -10.26 -6.03
CA LEU A 68 -3.42 -9.90 -5.54
C LEU A 68 -3.37 -8.81 -4.47
N ILE A 69 -2.33 -8.85 -3.65
CA ILE A 69 -2.05 -7.86 -2.62
C ILE A 69 -0.62 -7.34 -2.78
N LYS A 70 -0.35 -6.18 -2.21
CA LYS A 70 0.99 -5.61 -2.05
C LYS A 70 1.23 -5.18 -0.62
N GLU A 71 2.50 -5.22 -0.22
CA GLU A 71 2.97 -4.67 1.05
C GLU A 71 3.42 -3.22 0.83
N VAL A 72 2.94 -2.32 1.66
CA VAL A 72 3.31 -0.90 1.67
C VAL A 72 3.85 -0.55 3.04
N LYS A 73 4.98 0.16 3.06
CA LYS A 73 5.57 0.73 4.27
C LYS A 73 4.72 1.93 4.70
N SER A 74 4.23 1.94 5.93
CA SER A 74 3.52 3.10 6.48
C SER A 74 4.50 4.19 6.90
N ILE A 75 4.24 5.44 6.51
CA ILE A 75 5.06 6.62 6.90
C ILE A 75 4.64 7.17 8.26
N HIS A 76 3.34 7.12 8.57
CA HIS A 76 2.79 7.57 9.87
C HIS A 76 3.23 6.71 11.05
N ALA A 77 3.48 5.42 10.81
CA ALA A 77 3.92 4.50 11.86
C ALA A 77 5.17 3.75 11.39
N LYS A 78 6.33 4.31 11.75
CA LYS A 78 7.66 3.72 11.49
C LYS A 78 7.63 2.21 11.76
N ASN A 79 8.05 1.43 10.77
CA ASN A 79 8.17 -0.04 10.77
C ASN A 79 6.88 -0.88 10.75
N ARG A 80 5.71 -0.31 10.44
CA ARG A 80 4.50 -1.12 10.25
C ARG A 80 4.30 -1.49 8.78
N LYS A 81 4.22 -2.80 8.52
CA LYS A 81 3.85 -3.38 7.23
C LYS A 81 2.33 -3.31 7.06
N VAL A 82 1.87 -2.60 6.03
CA VAL A 82 0.46 -2.46 5.69
C VAL A 82 0.21 -3.21 4.39
N PHE A 83 -0.75 -4.13 4.39
CA PHE A 83 -1.17 -4.85 3.20
C PHE A 83 -2.38 -4.15 2.58
N MET A 84 -2.38 -4.07 1.26
CA MET A 84 -3.50 -3.54 0.46
C MET A 84 -3.62 -4.30 -0.85
N LEU A 85 -4.73 -4.12 -1.57
CA LEU A 85 -4.90 -4.74 -2.88
C LEU A 85 -3.88 -4.18 -3.87
N TRP A 86 -3.48 -5.02 -4.83
CA TRP A 86 -2.49 -4.67 -5.84
C TRP A 86 -2.90 -3.43 -6.64
N ASP A 87 -4.17 -3.39 -7.07
CA ASP A 87 -4.74 -2.34 -7.91
C ASP A 87 -5.12 -1.06 -7.13
N ILE A 88 -5.04 -1.06 -5.80
CA ILE A 88 -5.37 0.10 -4.98
C ILE A 88 -4.13 0.94 -4.72
N GLU A 89 -4.20 2.24 -5.02
CA GLU A 89 -3.15 3.18 -4.70
C GLU A 89 -3.25 3.61 -3.21
N PRO A 90 -2.13 3.65 -2.46
CA PRO A 90 -2.13 4.11 -1.08
C PRO A 90 -2.58 5.56 -1.00
N SER A 91 -3.39 5.92 0.01
CA SER A 91 -3.76 7.32 0.24
C SER A 91 -2.52 8.16 0.60
N GLN A 92 -2.58 9.48 0.37
CA GLN A 92 -1.50 10.39 0.73
C GLN A 92 -1.11 10.35 2.21
N GLU A 93 -2.04 9.98 3.10
CA GLU A 93 -1.74 9.76 4.53
C GLU A 93 -0.83 8.55 4.78
N VAL A 94 -0.88 7.55 3.90
CA VAL A 94 -0.07 6.33 3.94
C VAL A 94 1.23 6.50 3.15
N SER A 95 1.17 7.16 1.98
CA SER A 95 2.30 7.38 1.06
C SER A 95 3.07 8.67 1.29
N GLY A 96 2.62 9.58 2.17
CA GLY A 96 3.35 10.78 2.59
C GLY A 96 3.30 11.93 1.58
N GLY A 97 2.55 11.78 0.49
CA GLY A 97 2.48 12.77 -0.59
C GLY A 97 3.73 12.79 -1.47
N THR A 98 3.85 13.81 -2.33
CA THR A 98 4.85 13.91 -3.42
C THR A 98 6.31 13.83 -2.96
N TRP A 99 6.61 14.04 -1.67
CA TRP A 99 7.97 14.04 -1.12
C TRP A 99 8.46 12.66 -0.64
N TYR A 100 7.59 11.65 -0.67
CA TYR A 100 7.89 10.31 -0.21
C TYR A 100 7.70 9.32 -1.36
N LYS A 101 8.76 8.56 -1.66
CA LYS A 101 8.72 7.48 -2.67
C LYS A 101 8.91 6.15 -1.93
N GLU A 102 7.94 5.25 -2.09
CA GLU A 102 7.99 3.90 -1.49
C GLU A 102 8.17 3.88 0.04
N GLY A 103 7.68 4.92 0.73
CA GLY A 103 7.81 5.07 2.18
C GLY A 103 9.13 5.67 2.65
N GLU A 104 9.99 6.13 1.73
CA GLU A 104 11.25 6.80 2.03
C GLU A 104 11.20 8.26 1.59
N PHE A 105 11.72 9.15 2.44
CA PHE A 105 11.82 10.57 2.15
C PHE A 105 12.81 10.77 1.01
N ALA A 106 12.38 11.39 -0.08
CA ALA A 106 13.20 11.62 -1.28
C ALA A 106 14.17 12.80 -1.07
N ALA A 107 15.07 12.68 -0.09
CA ALA A 107 16.02 13.72 0.31
C ALA A 107 16.88 14.20 -0.88
N THR A 108 17.33 13.28 -1.73
CA THR A 108 18.12 13.58 -2.92
C THR A 108 17.38 14.48 -3.91
N TRP A 109 16.05 14.36 -4.01
CA TRP A 109 15.22 15.18 -4.89
C TRP A 109 15.06 16.60 -4.34
N VAL A 110 14.87 16.72 -3.02
CA VAL A 110 14.84 18.02 -2.33
C VAL A 110 16.19 18.73 -2.48
N ASP A 111 17.29 18.00 -2.33
CA ASP A 111 18.65 18.55 -2.48
C ASP A 111 18.93 19.00 -3.93
N SER A 112 18.51 18.22 -4.94
CA SER A 112 18.62 18.64 -6.35
C SER A 112 17.79 19.88 -6.67
N LEU A 113 16.56 19.99 -6.13
CA LEU A 113 15.75 21.20 -6.27
C LEU A 113 16.42 22.41 -5.58
N ARG A 114 17.03 22.19 -4.42
CA ARG A 114 17.78 23.22 -3.69
C ARG A 114 18.98 23.71 -4.51
N GLN A 115 19.72 22.81 -5.14
CA GLN A 115 20.83 23.16 -6.03
C GLN A 115 20.34 23.95 -7.26
N GLN A 116 19.26 23.52 -7.91
CA GLN A 116 18.70 24.26 -9.05
C GLN A 116 18.23 25.67 -8.66
N CYS A 117 17.60 25.81 -7.50
CA CYS A 117 17.22 27.12 -6.96
C CYS A 117 18.43 28.02 -6.63
N GLN A 118 19.54 27.44 -6.15
CA GLN A 118 20.79 28.18 -5.90
C GLN A 118 21.43 28.63 -7.21
N GLN A 119 21.55 27.74 -8.18
CA GLN A 119 22.11 28.04 -9.49
C GLN A 119 21.31 29.12 -10.23
N PHE A 120 19.98 29.04 -10.20
CA PHE A 120 19.13 30.08 -10.78
C PHE A 120 19.31 31.44 -10.09
N LYS A 121 19.52 31.46 -8.77
CA LYS A 121 19.81 32.71 -8.04
C LYS A 121 21.15 33.29 -8.47
N GLU A 122 22.20 32.47 -8.58
CA GLU A 122 23.53 32.92 -9.01
C GLU A 122 23.52 33.44 -10.46
N GLU A 123 22.82 32.76 -11.37
CA GLU A 123 22.67 33.19 -12.77
C GLU A 123 21.87 34.50 -12.92
N ASN A 124 20.94 34.80 -12.01
CA ASN A 124 20.18 36.05 -12.03
C ASN A 124 20.79 37.17 -11.18
N ASN A 125 21.66 36.86 -10.22
CA ASN A 125 22.36 37.85 -9.41
C ASN A 125 23.53 38.52 -10.16
N GLY A 126 23.88 38.03 -11.36
CA GLY A 126 24.84 38.65 -12.29
C GLY A 126 24.20 39.46 -13.43
N LYS A 127 22.88 39.67 -13.41
CA LYS A 127 22.14 40.44 -14.44
C LYS A 127 21.54 41.76 -13.91
N ALA A 128 22.14 42.33 -12.85
CA ALA A 128 21.82 43.68 -12.36
C ALA A 128 22.88 44.68 -12.82
#